data_AF-A0A1I2D5C5-F1
#
_entry.id   AF-A0A1I2D5C5-F1
#
_cell.length_a   1.000
_cell.length_b   1.000
_cell.length_c   1.000
_cell.angle_alpha   90.00
_cell.angle_beta   90.00
_cell.angle_gamma   90.00
#
_symmetry.space_group_name_H-M   'P 1'
#
loop_
_entity.id
_entity.type
_entity.pdbx_description
1 polymer ?
#
loop_
_entity_poly.entity_id
_entity_poly.type
_entity_poly.pdbx_seq_one_letter_code
_entity_poly.pdbx_strand_id
1 'polypeptide(L)'
;MNIITINNQPSAEELWAGIGGHFDNLGQIINEFLDNSISNFAANPSVNRNLIVSLKELQSTNQVEISIEDSGTGIKKLDEAFTLGNTNAGESPLNEHGFGLKHALASANPENSSWEVYTRTDEDYDNNSFKKISAPYKIHDFQALVCANEAWPGQLSGSGTLVRFTCSWEMFKTTARGIRGGVTSFRTMADILCEDIGFIYAGVIASGGASITMSIENSDGIKERKVVGAVEPDWADFIKPGSGMEQVDLGSGKVDIEYKFGRINEKSLRKEFDNSTTRKYYMKNMSSSGVEIRINGRVLCYNLFKEIWGIEKHNSYNYLLVVLNLKSQNKDYLPKTRTSKNGLREGDPKLEKLYSWVKSNMPEPKKDLSLADHETDLFEELRKNKELFNPDPNKLITTEMQVFKSTGENKDRVRIDLYEKTSYGVTIYEGKKETTTSKDVYQLRMYWDGLVFDGIIPNKGILVAERNPESVKSLIKIVNTMRDANDKNYNFEAKTWAELGINLSRPNTN
;
A
#
# COMPACT_ATOMS: atom_id res chain seq x y z
N MET A 1 22.26 55.54 -3.67
CA MET A 1 22.30 54.08 -3.42
C MET A 1 22.84 53.43 -4.67
N ASN A 2 23.94 52.66 -4.56
CA ASN A 2 24.43 51.85 -5.68
C ASN A 2 23.62 50.55 -5.70
N ILE A 3 22.85 50.36 -6.77
CA ILE A 3 22.12 49.12 -7.02
C ILE A 3 23.04 48.23 -7.84
N ILE A 4 23.36 47.05 -7.32
CA ILE A 4 24.06 45.99 -8.06
C ILE A 4 22.98 45.09 -8.66
N THR A 5 23.01 44.92 -9.97
CA THR A 5 22.15 43.96 -10.66
C THR A 5 22.67 42.55 -10.41
N ILE A 6 21.85 41.72 -9.80
CA ILE A 6 22.13 40.29 -9.63
C ILE A 6 21.56 39.56 -10.85
N ASN A 7 22.42 38.87 -11.60
CA ASN A 7 21.96 37.93 -12.62
C ASN A 7 21.77 36.55 -11.97
N ASN A 8 20.51 36.12 -11.83
CA ASN A 8 20.10 34.90 -11.13
C ASN A 8 19.54 33.84 -12.09
N GLN A 9 19.84 33.94 -13.38
CA GLN A 9 19.37 32.96 -14.35
C GLN A 9 20.11 31.63 -14.18
N PRO A 10 19.41 30.49 -14.00
CA PRO A 10 20.06 29.20 -13.83
C PRO A 10 20.67 28.71 -15.15
N SER A 11 21.74 27.92 -15.07
CA SER A 11 22.21 27.18 -16.24
C SER A 11 21.22 26.04 -16.58
N ALA A 12 21.12 25.68 -17.87
CA ALA A 12 20.23 24.61 -18.31
C ALA A 12 20.62 23.25 -17.71
N GLU A 13 21.92 23.01 -17.52
CA GLU A 13 22.46 21.80 -16.92
C GLU A 13 22.14 21.69 -15.43
N GLU A 14 22.42 22.72 -14.64
CA GLU A 14 22.08 22.74 -13.20
C GLU A 14 20.57 22.66 -12.99
N LEU A 15 19.79 23.32 -13.85
CA LEU A 15 18.34 23.24 -13.83
C LEU A 15 17.85 21.82 -14.11
N TRP A 16 18.36 21.17 -15.16
CA TRP A 16 17.98 19.79 -15.50
C TRP A 16 18.32 18.82 -14.38
N ALA A 17 19.52 18.93 -13.82
CA ALA A 17 19.93 18.14 -12.66
C ALA A 17 19.05 18.41 -11.43
N GLY A 18 18.67 19.68 -11.18
CA GLY A 18 17.85 20.08 -10.03
C GLY A 18 16.38 19.68 -10.12
N ILE A 19 15.83 19.54 -11.34
CA ILE A 19 14.46 19.01 -11.56
C ILE A 19 14.45 17.48 -11.74
N GLY A 20 15.62 16.84 -11.87
CA GLY A 20 15.78 15.39 -11.80
C GLY A 20 15.73 14.88 -10.35
N GLY A 21 15.48 13.57 -10.19
CA GLY A 21 15.55 12.90 -8.89
C GLY A 21 14.34 13.08 -7.97
N HIS A 22 13.22 13.61 -8.49
CA HIS A 22 11.97 13.78 -7.72
C HIS A 22 11.12 12.50 -7.63
N PHE A 23 11.54 11.43 -8.29
CA PHE A 23 10.85 10.13 -8.30
C PHE A 23 11.75 9.05 -7.70
N ASP A 24 11.16 8.22 -6.83
CA ASP A 24 11.87 7.17 -6.09
C ASP A 24 12.12 5.92 -6.95
N ASN A 25 11.32 5.75 -8.00
CA ASN A 25 11.35 4.59 -8.89
C ASN A 25 10.79 4.91 -10.28
N LEU A 26 11.11 4.03 -11.23
CA LEU A 26 10.69 4.14 -12.63
C LEU A 26 9.17 4.11 -12.81
N GLY A 27 8.43 3.38 -11.97
CA GLY A 27 6.97 3.33 -12.05
C GLY A 27 6.33 4.71 -11.86
N GLN A 28 6.83 5.50 -10.91
CA GLN A 28 6.37 6.88 -10.70
C GLN A 28 6.66 7.79 -11.91
N ILE A 29 7.83 7.63 -12.54
CA ILE A 29 8.20 8.36 -13.76
C ILE A 29 7.21 8.05 -14.89
N ILE A 30 6.93 6.75 -15.12
CA ILE A 30 5.97 6.31 -16.14
C ILE A 30 4.57 6.84 -15.84
N ASN A 31 4.18 6.85 -14.56
CA ASN A 31 2.89 7.36 -14.14
C ASN A 31 2.68 8.83 -14.52
N GLU A 32 3.70 9.69 -14.50
CA GLU A 32 3.53 11.08 -14.94
C GLU A 32 3.15 11.21 -16.42
N PHE A 33 3.71 10.38 -17.30
CA PHE A 33 3.35 10.38 -18.73
C PHE A 33 1.93 9.84 -18.94
N LEU A 34 1.57 8.78 -18.19
CA LEU A 34 0.22 8.22 -18.20
C LEU A 34 -0.81 9.22 -17.66
N ASP A 35 -0.50 9.97 -16.60
CA ASP A 35 -1.36 11.03 -16.04
C ASP A 35 -1.65 12.13 -17.06
N ASN A 36 -0.63 12.57 -17.81
CA ASN A 36 -0.82 13.58 -18.87
C ASN A 36 -1.78 13.07 -19.94
N SER A 37 -1.63 11.82 -20.34
CA SER A 37 -2.45 11.19 -21.38
C SER A 37 -3.89 10.97 -20.92
N ILE A 38 -4.08 10.45 -19.70
CA ILE A 38 -5.40 10.24 -19.09
C ILE A 38 -6.12 11.59 -18.87
N SER A 39 -5.38 12.62 -18.47
CA SER A 39 -5.91 13.98 -18.38
C SER A 39 -6.42 14.48 -19.73
N ASN A 40 -5.65 14.24 -20.79
CA ASN A 40 -6.04 14.63 -22.13
C ASN A 40 -7.32 13.89 -22.59
N PHE A 41 -7.43 12.58 -22.33
CA PHE A 41 -8.64 11.80 -22.64
C PHE A 41 -9.86 12.26 -21.84
N ALA A 42 -9.67 12.67 -20.59
CA ALA A 42 -10.75 13.19 -19.75
C ALA A 42 -11.26 14.55 -20.24
N ALA A 43 -10.34 15.41 -20.69
CA ALA A 43 -10.68 16.75 -21.20
C ALA A 43 -11.19 16.75 -22.64
N ASN A 44 -10.80 15.76 -23.45
CA ASN A 44 -11.11 15.67 -24.87
C ASN A 44 -11.84 14.34 -25.14
N PRO A 45 -13.18 14.30 -25.14
CA PRO A 45 -13.94 13.08 -25.37
C PRO A 45 -13.65 12.49 -26.75
N SER A 46 -12.86 11.42 -26.79
CA SER A 46 -12.58 10.63 -27.99
C SER A 46 -13.07 9.19 -27.82
N VAL A 47 -13.32 8.52 -28.95
CA VAL A 47 -13.60 7.08 -29.00
C VAL A 47 -12.31 6.26 -28.76
N ASN A 48 -11.16 6.80 -29.18
CA ASN A 48 -9.85 6.18 -28.99
C ASN A 48 -9.16 6.74 -27.75
N ARG A 49 -9.02 5.90 -26.72
CA ARG A 49 -8.34 6.21 -25.44
C ARG A 49 -7.25 5.20 -25.14
N ASN A 50 -6.48 4.89 -26.18
CA ASN A 50 -5.45 3.87 -26.15
C ASN A 50 -4.12 4.46 -25.69
N LEU A 51 -3.46 3.70 -24.82
CA LEU A 51 -2.13 3.95 -24.29
C LEU A 51 -1.27 2.70 -24.50
N ILE A 52 -0.05 2.89 -25.01
CA ILE A 52 0.93 1.81 -25.14
C ILE A 52 2.18 2.19 -24.36
N VAL A 53 2.53 1.38 -23.36
CA VAL A 53 3.81 1.44 -22.66
C VAL A 53 4.71 0.35 -23.24
N SER A 54 5.78 0.73 -23.94
CA SER A 54 6.73 -0.23 -24.50
C SER A 54 8.01 -0.29 -23.69
N LEU A 55 8.51 -1.51 -23.46
CA LEU A 55 9.78 -1.80 -22.78
C LEU A 55 10.62 -2.65 -23.71
N LYS A 56 11.86 -2.23 -23.98
CA LYS A 56 12.81 -2.97 -24.79
C LYS A 56 14.15 -3.11 -24.08
N GLU A 57 14.57 -4.35 -23.84
CA GLU A 57 15.85 -4.66 -23.22
C GLU A 57 17.01 -4.47 -24.22
N LEU A 58 17.91 -3.54 -23.91
CA LEU A 58 19.09 -3.24 -24.74
C LEU A 58 20.34 -3.89 -24.13
N GLN A 59 20.57 -5.16 -24.44
CA GLN A 59 21.67 -5.93 -23.84
C GLN A 59 23.06 -5.34 -24.11
N SER A 60 23.29 -4.74 -25.28
CA SER A 60 24.60 -4.16 -25.65
C SER A 60 25.00 -2.95 -24.80
N THR A 61 24.06 -2.32 -24.09
CA THR A 61 24.27 -1.08 -23.34
C THR A 61 23.87 -1.19 -21.86
N ASN A 62 23.37 -2.35 -21.41
CA ASN A 62 22.81 -2.54 -20.07
C ASN A 62 21.73 -1.48 -19.71
N GLN A 63 20.90 -1.15 -20.71
CA GLN A 63 19.85 -0.15 -20.63
C GLN A 63 18.51 -0.77 -21.04
N VAL A 64 17.44 -0.06 -20.72
CA VAL A 64 16.09 -0.36 -21.19
C VAL A 64 15.59 0.87 -21.95
N GLU A 65 15.16 0.69 -23.19
CA GLU A 65 14.40 1.71 -23.91
C GLU A 65 12.94 1.61 -23.50
N ILE A 66 12.37 2.75 -23.16
CA ILE A 66 11.00 2.88 -22.71
C ILE A 66 10.30 3.88 -23.61
N SER A 67 9.08 3.56 -24.01
CA SER A 67 8.21 4.55 -24.63
C SER A 67 6.78 4.50 -24.12
N ILE A 68 6.13 5.65 -24.12
CA ILE A 68 4.74 5.84 -23.74
C ILE A 68 4.07 6.56 -24.89
N GLU A 69 3.10 5.91 -25.52
CA GLU A 69 2.36 6.43 -26.66
C GLU A 69 0.87 6.52 -26.33
N ASP A 70 0.26 7.66 -26.60
CA ASP A 70 -1.17 7.90 -26.46
C ASP A 70 -1.84 8.21 -27.81
N SER A 71 -3.16 8.06 -27.83
CA SER A 71 -4.05 8.45 -28.96
C SER A 71 -4.81 9.75 -28.65
N GLY A 72 -4.19 10.64 -27.88
CA GLY A 72 -4.75 11.92 -27.46
C GLY A 72 -4.71 12.95 -28.58
N THR A 73 -4.92 14.21 -28.24
CA THR A 73 -5.01 15.31 -29.22
C THR A 73 -3.65 15.84 -29.69
N GLY A 74 -2.55 15.31 -29.15
CA GLY A 74 -1.21 15.86 -29.32
C GLY A 74 -1.01 17.19 -28.59
N ILE A 75 0.25 17.62 -28.49
CA ILE A 75 0.65 18.88 -27.85
C ILE A 75 0.51 20.03 -28.86
N LYS A 76 -0.53 20.86 -28.69
CA LYS A 76 -0.77 22.06 -29.51
C LYS A 76 0.20 23.20 -29.19
N LYS A 77 0.46 23.43 -27.91
CA LYS A 77 1.25 24.57 -27.42
C LYS A 77 2.56 24.10 -26.82
N LEU A 78 3.57 23.91 -27.67
CA LEU A 78 4.87 23.40 -27.28
C LEU A 78 5.57 24.29 -26.23
N ASP A 79 5.49 25.61 -26.38
CA ASP A 79 6.13 26.55 -25.44
C ASP A 79 5.59 26.36 -24.02
N GLU A 80 4.27 26.28 -23.86
CA GLU A 80 3.64 26.04 -22.56
C GLU A 80 4.00 24.66 -22.01
N ALA A 81 4.08 23.64 -22.88
CA ALA A 81 4.40 22.28 -22.50
C ALA A 81 5.87 22.07 -22.10
N PHE A 82 6.82 22.87 -22.61
CA PHE A 82 8.25 22.72 -22.31
C PHE A 82 8.84 23.84 -21.43
N THR A 83 8.05 24.87 -21.09
CA THR A 83 8.42 25.88 -20.08
C THR A 83 8.19 25.33 -18.67
N LEU A 84 9.21 25.43 -17.80
CA LEU A 84 9.09 25.01 -16.41
C LEU A 84 8.13 25.89 -15.61
N GLY A 85 7.30 25.25 -14.77
CA GLY A 85 6.34 25.93 -13.89
C GLY A 85 5.15 26.57 -14.61
N ASN A 86 5.02 26.38 -15.92
CA ASN A 86 3.87 26.87 -16.66
C ASN A 86 2.65 25.97 -16.42
N THR A 87 1.60 26.54 -15.84
CA THR A 87 0.35 25.83 -15.50
C THR A 87 -0.76 26.06 -16.54
N ASN A 88 -0.54 26.91 -17.55
CA ASN A 88 -1.55 27.30 -18.54
C ASN A 88 -2.00 26.15 -19.47
N ALA A 89 -1.20 25.08 -19.56
CA ALA A 89 -1.51 23.87 -20.33
C ALA A 89 -2.23 22.78 -19.51
N GLY A 90 -2.62 23.04 -18.26
CA GLY A 90 -3.24 22.05 -17.39
C GLY A 90 -4.72 21.81 -17.69
N GLU A 91 -5.06 20.63 -18.22
CA GLU A 91 -6.44 20.28 -18.62
C GLU A 91 -7.27 19.53 -17.55
N SER A 92 -6.64 18.98 -16.51
CA SER A 92 -7.33 18.17 -15.48
C SER A 92 -6.71 18.31 -14.08
N PRO A 93 -7.42 17.86 -13.01
CA PRO A 93 -6.90 17.67 -11.66
C PRO A 93 -5.55 16.94 -11.56
N LEU A 94 -5.23 16.04 -12.48
CA LEU A 94 -3.95 15.33 -12.46
C LEU A 94 -2.78 16.19 -12.94
N ASN A 95 -3.00 17.37 -13.53
CA ASN A 95 -1.95 18.27 -14.05
C ASN A 95 -1.87 19.56 -13.21
N GLU A 96 -1.54 19.45 -11.91
CA GLU A 96 -1.61 20.58 -10.96
C GLU A 96 -0.43 21.56 -11.04
N HIS A 97 0.76 21.10 -11.43
CA HIS A 97 1.99 21.84 -11.12
C HIS A 97 2.79 22.35 -12.33
N GLY A 98 2.49 21.92 -13.57
CA GLY A 98 3.25 22.35 -14.77
C GLY A 98 4.64 21.73 -14.92
N PHE A 99 5.09 20.97 -13.92
CA PHE A 99 6.43 20.39 -13.81
C PHE A 99 6.52 18.91 -14.26
N GLY A 100 5.41 18.16 -14.21
CA GLY A 100 5.40 16.68 -14.31
C GLY A 100 6.20 16.10 -15.47
N LEU A 101 5.90 16.51 -16.72
CA LEU A 101 6.61 16.02 -17.91
C LEU A 101 8.14 16.24 -17.85
N LYS A 102 8.59 17.39 -17.33
CA LYS A 102 10.00 17.77 -17.33
C LYS A 102 10.75 17.04 -16.21
N HIS A 103 10.15 16.96 -15.03
CA HIS A 103 10.69 16.16 -13.92
C HIS A 103 10.80 14.68 -14.29
N ALA A 104 9.80 14.15 -15.02
CA ALA A 104 9.79 12.76 -15.46
C ALA A 104 10.94 12.51 -16.46
N LEU A 105 11.09 13.36 -17.47
CA LEU A 105 12.21 13.26 -18.43
C LEU A 105 13.57 13.39 -17.76
N ALA A 106 13.75 14.37 -16.86
CA ALA A 106 15.01 14.58 -16.16
C ALA A 106 15.35 13.44 -15.18
N SER A 107 14.34 12.85 -14.54
CA SER A 107 14.55 11.69 -13.67
C SER A 107 14.80 10.41 -14.46
N ALA A 108 14.20 10.28 -15.64
CA ALA A 108 14.38 9.13 -16.52
C ALA A 108 15.76 9.12 -17.19
N ASN A 109 16.22 10.30 -17.64
CA ASN A 109 17.47 10.51 -18.33
C ASN A 109 18.24 11.72 -17.75
N PRO A 110 18.91 11.54 -16.60
CA PRO A 110 19.65 12.61 -15.92
C PRO A 110 20.74 13.25 -16.78
N GLU A 111 21.36 12.45 -17.67
CA GLU A 111 22.40 12.89 -18.60
C GLU A 111 21.89 13.83 -19.72
N ASN A 112 20.56 14.01 -19.83
CA ASN A 112 19.93 14.90 -20.80
C ASN A 112 20.37 14.65 -22.26
N SER A 113 20.47 13.39 -22.66
CA SER A 113 21.16 13.00 -23.89
C SER A 113 20.36 12.09 -24.83
N SER A 114 19.30 11.43 -24.35
CA SER A 114 18.65 10.35 -25.09
C SER A 114 17.13 10.28 -24.98
N TRP A 115 16.47 11.35 -24.52
CA TRP A 115 15.01 11.42 -24.51
C TRP A 115 14.48 12.14 -25.76
N GLU A 116 13.29 11.73 -26.20
CA GLU A 116 12.58 12.23 -27.37
C GLU A 116 11.08 12.32 -27.09
N VAL A 117 10.44 13.37 -27.59
CA VAL A 117 8.99 13.55 -27.57
C VAL A 117 8.54 13.80 -29.00
N TYR A 118 7.68 12.95 -29.49
CA TYR A 118 7.02 13.07 -30.78
C TYR A 118 5.57 13.44 -30.53
N THR A 119 5.04 14.39 -31.27
CA THR A 119 3.65 14.80 -31.12
C THR A 119 3.06 15.19 -32.45
N ARG A 120 1.79 14.82 -32.66
CA ARG A 120 1.00 15.27 -33.80
C ARG A 120 -0.44 15.52 -33.39
N THR A 121 -0.94 16.68 -33.77
CA THR A 121 -2.37 17.01 -33.72
C THR A 121 -3.11 16.38 -34.90
N ASP A 122 -4.44 16.48 -34.95
CA ASP A 122 -5.21 16.05 -36.12
C ASP A 122 -4.75 16.75 -37.40
N GLU A 123 -4.49 18.06 -37.33
CA GLU A 123 -3.96 18.83 -38.45
C GLU A 123 -2.57 18.35 -38.90
N ASP A 124 -1.69 18.03 -37.95
CA ASP A 124 -0.37 17.47 -38.29
C ASP A 124 -0.52 16.10 -38.96
N TYR A 125 -1.42 15.25 -38.46
CA TYR A 125 -1.70 13.91 -38.99
C TYR A 125 -2.26 13.97 -40.41
N ASP A 126 -3.24 14.85 -40.66
CA ASP A 126 -3.83 15.06 -41.98
C ASP A 126 -2.81 15.57 -43.00
N ASN A 127 -1.83 16.36 -42.53
CA ASN A 127 -0.71 16.85 -43.34
C ASN A 127 0.47 15.87 -43.42
N ASN A 128 0.31 14.62 -42.95
CA ASN A 128 1.36 13.59 -42.90
C ASN A 128 2.66 14.10 -42.26
N SER A 129 2.52 14.79 -41.14
CA SER A 129 3.61 15.44 -40.43
C SER A 129 3.52 15.21 -38.92
N PHE A 130 4.63 15.41 -38.23
CA PHE A 130 4.66 15.46 -36.77
C PHE A 130 5.80 16.35 -36.30
N LYS A 131 5.78 16.70 -35.01
CA LYS A 131 6.83 17.50 -34.37
C LYS A 131 7.66 16.60 -33.46
N LYS A 132 8.99 16.69 -33.57
CA LYS A 132 9.98 15.99 -32.75
C LYS A 132 10.70 17.00 -31.87
N ILE A 133 10.72 16.74 -30.56
CA ILE A 133 11.48 17.46 -29.55
C ILE A 133 12.44 16.46 -28.93
N SER A 134 13.71 16.80 -28.75
CA SER A 134 14.70 15.86 -28.22
C SER A 134 15.68 16.52 -27.27
N ALA A 135 16.37 15.68 -26.52
CA ALA A 135 17.55 16.04 -25.76
C ALA A 135 18.61 16.78 -26.64
N PRO A 136 19.42 17.67 -26.04
CA PRO A 136 19.32 18.14 -24.65
C PRO A 136 18.25 19.21 -24.48
N TYR A 137 17.61 19.23 -23.30
CA TYR A 137 16.77 20.36 -22.88
C TYR A 137 17.60 21.64 -22.77
N LYS A 138 17.06 22.75 -23.28
CA LYS A 138 17.72 24.07 -23.23
C LYS A 138 16.74 25.12 -22.73
N ILE A 139 17.28 26.13 -22.03
CA ILE A 139 16.52 27.32 -21.61
C ILE A 139 16.36 28.31 -22.77
N HIS A 140 17.36 28.37 -23.65
CA HIS A 140 17.36 29.23 -24.84
C HIS A 140 17.48 28.40 -26.11
N ASP A 141 16.90 28.92 -27.19
CA ASP A 141 16.97 28.33 -28.53
C ASP A 141 16.59 26.84 -28.56
N PHE A 142 15.62 26.47 -27.71
CA PHE A 142 15.09 25.13 -27.65
C PHE A 142 14.05 24.96 -28.77
N GLN A 143 14.24 23.94 -29.60
CA GLN A 143 13.56 23.84 -30.90
C GLN A 143 12.83 22.50 -31.03
N ALA A 144 11.73 22.54 -31.77
CA ALA A 144 11.05 21.35 -32.28
C ALA A 144 11.33 21.22 -33.77
N LEU A 145 11.65 20.01 -34.22
CA LEU A 145 11.79 19.66 -35.62
C LEU A 145 10.42 19.28 -36.19
N VAL A 146 10.08 19.81 -37.36
CA VAL A 146 8.88 19.38 -38.10
C VAL A 146 9.31 18.29 -39.09
N CYS A 147 8.85 17.07 -38.85
CA CYS A 147 9.12 15.90 -39.67
C CYS A 147 7.96 15.71 -40.66
N ALA A 148 8.12 16.20 -41.88
CA ALA A 148 7.11 16.10 -42.93
C ALA A 148 7.34 14.86 -43.80
N ASN A 149 6.29 14.08 -44.05
CA ASN A 149 6.30 12.83 -44.82
C ASN A 149 7.23 11.73 -44.28
N GLU A 150 7.59 11.82 -43.00
CA GLU A 150 8.31 10.76 -42.30
C GLU A 150 7.34 9.76 -41.67
N ALA A 151 7.78 8.52 -41.50
CA ALA A 151 6.99 7.52 -40.80
C ALA A 151 6.90 7.86 -39.31
N TRP A 152 5.68 7.82 -38.76
CA TRP A 152 5.48 7.97 -37.32
C TRP A 152 6.22 6.87 -36.56
N PRO A 153 7.04 7.21 -35.56
CA PRO A 153 7.87 6.23 -34.86
C PRO A 153 7.10 5.38 -33.84
N GLY A 154 5.82 5.67 -33.62
CA GLY A 154 4.92 4.91 -32.74
C GLY A 154 4.05 3.89 -33.49
N GLN A 155 3.15 3.26 -32.75
CA GLN A 155 2.29 2.16 -33.17
C GLN A 155 0.83 2.57 -33.38
N LEU A 156 0.41 3.72 -32.83
CA LEU A 156 -0.95 4.23 -32.95
C LEU A 156 -1.10 5.11 -34.21
N SER A 157 -2.30 5.11 -34.78
CA SER A 157 -2.71 6.01 -35.87
C SER A 157 -3.50 7.20 -35.31
N GLY A 158 -3.60 8.28 -36.10
CA GLY A 158 -4.28 9.52 -35.69
C GLY A 158 -3.42 10.42 -34.80
N SER A 159 -4.02 11.47 -34.23
CA SER A 159 -3.34 12.36 -33.30
C SER A 159 -2.82 11.63 -32.05
N GLY A 160 -1.81 12.21 -31.41
CA GLY A 160 -1.27 11.66 -30.16
C GLY A 160 0.14 12.15 -29.86
N THR A 161 0.65 11.69 -28.71
CA THR A 161 2.02 11.93 -28.27
C THR A 161 2.73 10.61 -28.03
N LEU A 162 4.02 10.56 -28.35
CA LEU A 162 4.93 9.47 -28.01
C LEU A 162 6.13 10.06 -27.29
N VAL A 163 6.34 9.63 -26.05
CA VAL A 163 7.58 9.91 -25.31
C VAL A 163 8.46 8.68 -25.35
N ARG A 164 9.75 8.86 -25.63
CA ARG A 164 10.76 7.79 -25.65
C ARG A 164 12.00 8.22 -24.87
N PHE A 165 12.58 7.31 -24.10
CA PHE A 165 13.84 7.53 -23.40
C PHE A 165 14.54 6.21 -23.10
N THR A 166 15.83 6.26 -22.80
CA THR A 166 16.57 5.12 -22.24
C THR A 166 16.87 5.35 -20.77
N CYS A 167 16.71 4.32 -19.95
CA CYS A 167 17.13 4.33 -18.55
C CYS A 167 18.14 3.20 -18.27
N SER A 168 18.92 3.35 -17.21
CA SER A 168 19.83 2.29 -16.77
C SER A 168 19.06 1.06 -16.28
N TRP A 169 19.71 -0.10 -16.32
CA TRP A 169 19.18 -1.31 -15.70
C TRP A 169 18.89 -1.14 -14.20
N GLU A 170 19.71 -0.36 -13.48
CA GLU A 170 19.49 -0.05 -12.06
C GLU A 170 18.18 0.71 -11.84
N MET A 171 17.88 1.69 -12.70
CA MET A 171 16.60 2.38 -12.68
C MET A 171 15.44 1.41 -12.99
N PHE A 172 15.60 0.52 -13.97
CA PHE A 172 14.56 -0.47 -14.29
C PHE A 172 14.28 -1.43 -13.12
N LYS A 173 15.31 -1.88 -12.41
CA LYS A 173 15.18 -2.72 -11.19
C LYS A 173 14.36 -2.08 -10.09
N THR A 174 14.20 -0.75 -10.09
CA THR A 174 13.38 -0.08 -9.08
C THR A 174 11.90 -0.46 -9.14
N THR A 175 11.40 -0.95 -10.28
CA THR A 175 10.02 -1.46 -10.44
C THR A 175 9.70 -2.63 -9.51
N ALA A 176 10.71 -3.45 -9.17
CA ALA A 176 10.56 -4.60 -8.29
C ALA A 176 11.00 -4.34 -6.83
N ARG A 177 11.30 -3.09 -6.46
CA ARG A 177 11.61 -2.76 -5.06
C ARG A 177 10.45 -3.15 -4.13
N GLY A 178 10.79 -3.63 -2.94
CA GLY A 178 9.83 -4.08 -1.94
C GLY A 178 9.31 -5.50 -2.13
N ILE A 179 9.69 -6.20 -3.22
CA ILE A 179 9.34 -7.61 -3.41
C ILE A 179 10.32 -8.52 -2.68
N ARG A 180 9.80 -9.44 -1.87
CA ARG A 180 10.58 -10.42 -1.13
C ARG A 180 11.36 -11.34 -2.08
N GLY A 181 12.62 -11.59 -1.77
CA GLY A 181 13.48 -12.52 -2.51
C GLY A 181 14.33 -11.89 -3.62
N GLY A 182 14.06 -10.62 -3.99
CA GLY A 182 14.79 -9.91 -5.04
C GLY A 182 14.45 -10.43 -6.44
N VAL A 183 13.95 -9.55 -7.31
CA VAL A 183 13.62 -9.91 -8.69
C VAL A 183 14.66 -9.33 -9.63
N THR A 184 15.23 -10.17 -10.48
CA THR A 184 16.29 -9.79 -11.43
C THR A 184 15.93 -10.04 -12.89
N SER A 185 14.88 -10.81 -13.19
CA SER A 185 14.45 -11.08 -14.56
C SER A 185 13.75 -9.86 -15.17
N PHE A 186 14.17 -9.46 -16.38
CA PHE A 186 13.54 -8.40 -17.17
C PHE A 186 12.02 -8.58 -17.27
N ARG A 187 11.60 -9.78 -17.71
CA ARG A 187 10.19 -10.13 -17.91
C ARG A 187 9.38 -10.04 -16.61
N THR A 188 9.90 -10.57 -15.52
CA THR A 188 9.20 -10.53 -14.22
C THR A 188 9.05 -9.09 -13.74
N MET A 189 10.07 -8.24 -13.92
CA MET A 189 10.01 -6.81 -13.58
C MET A 189 8.99 -6.07 -14.45
N ALA A 190 8.90 -6.40 -15.74
CA ALA A 190 7.84 -5.89 -16.61
C ALA A 190 6.45 -6.30 -16.09
N ASP A 191 6.24 -7.57 -15.73
CA ASP A 191 4.96 -8.05 -15.17
C ASP A 191 4.55 -7.33 -13.88
N ILE A 192 5.54 -6.97 -13.07
CA ILE A 192 5.34 -6.21 -11.84
C ILE A 192 4.92 -4.78 -12.18
N LEU A 193 5.60 -4.12 -13.13
CA LEU A 193 5.24 -2.79 -13.57
C LEU A 193 3.81 -2.77 -14.18
N CYS A 194 3.43 -3.82 -14.91
CA CYS A 194 2.07 -3.99 -15.42
C CYS A 194 1.04 -3.99 -14.28
N GLU A 195 1.30 -4.74 -13.21
CA GLU A 195 0.46 -4.77 -12.01
C GLU A 195 0.44 -3.41 -11.30
N ASP A 196 1.57 -2.73 -11.19
CA ASP A 196 1.65 -1.39 -10.58
C ASP A 196 0.79 -0.38 -11.35
N ILE A 197 0.87 -0.36 -12.69
CA ILE A 197 0.02 0.50 -13.53
C ILE A 197 -1.46 0.11 -13.36
N GLY A 198 -1.76 -1.18 -13.40
CA GLY A 198 -3.13 -1.68 -13.23
C GLY A 198 -3.74 -1.38 -11.86
N PHE A 199 -2.91 -1.29 -10.82
CA PHE A 199 -3.31 -0.86 -9.48
C PHE A 199 -3.51 0.65 -9.41
N ILE A 200 -2.51 1.44 -9.83
CA ILE A 200 -2.56 2.90 -9.76
C ILE A 200 -3.73 3.46 -10.56
N TYR A 201 -4.03 2.89 -11.72
CA TYR A 201 -5.11 3.34 -12.61
C TYR A 201 -6.34 2.43 -12.58
N ALA A 202 -6.50 1.59 -11.54
CA ALA A 202 -7.59 0.61 -11.48
C ALA A 202 -8.96 1.26 -11.72
N GLY A 203 -9.26 2.40 -11.10
CA GLY A 203 -10.54 3.09 -11.27
C GLY A 203 -10.71 3.73 -12.66
N VAL A 204 -9.62 4.19 -13.27
CA VAL A 204 -9.64 4.75 -14.64
C VAL A 204 -9.87 3.64 -15.66
N ILE A 205 -9.18 2.51 -15.52
CA ILE A 205 -9.33 1.34 -16.41
C ILE A 205 -10.73 0.75 -16.26
N ALA A 206 -11.20 0.51 -15.03
CA ALA A 206 -12.50 -0.10 -14.77
C ALA A 206 -13.69 0.75 -15.28
N SER A 207 -13.54 2.07 -15.30
CA SER A 207 -14.56 2.99 -15.85
C SER A 207 -14.46 3.21 -17.36
N GLY A 208 -13.49 2.59 -18.06
CA GLY A 208 -13.24 2.82 -19.47
C GLY A 208 -12.64 4.20 -19.78
N GLY A 209 -12.05 4.85 -18.77
CA GLY A 209 -11.35 6.13 -18.92
C GLY A 209 -10.09 6.03 -19.78
N ALA A 210 -9.43 4.87 -19.78
CA ALA A 210 -8.29 4.57 -20.65
C ALA A 210 -8.13 3.05 -20.87
N SER A 211 -7.60 2.67 -22.03
CA SER A 211 -7.15 1.31 -22.36
C SER A 211 -5.63 1.30 -22.44
N ILE A 212 -4.98 0.60 -21.50
CA ILE A 212 -3.51 0.58 -21.42
C ILE A 212 -3.00 -0.80 -21.84
N THR A 213 -2.04 -0.82 -22.75
CA THR A 213 -1.34 -2.02 -23.22
C THR A 213 0.15 -1.88 -22.94
N MET A 214 0.77 -2.96 -22.48
CA MET A 214 2.21 -3.06 -22.32
C MET A 214 2.81 -3.90 -23.44
N SER A 215 3.80 -3.37 -24.15
CA SER A 215 4.55 -4.06 -25.21
C SER A 215 5.96 -4.34 -24.74
N ILE A 216 6.37 -5.60 -24.68
CA ILE A 216 7.63 -6.01 -24.07
C ILE A 216 8.48 -6.71 -25.14
N GLU A 217 9.70 -6.26 -25.32
CA GLU A 217 10.69 -6.86 -26.23
C GLU A 217 11.93 -7.21 -25.40
N ASN A 218 12.22 -8.51 -25.25
CA ASN A 218 13.43 -8.95 -24.56
C ASN A 218 14.66 -8.81 -25.47
N SER A 219 15.84 -9.08 -24.92
CA SER A 219 17.10 -9.03 -25.66
C SER A 219 17.17 -9.95 -26.88
N ASP A 220 16.41 -11.05 -26.87
CA ASP A 220 16.37 -12.03 -27.94
C ASP A 220 15.42 -11.60 -29.08
N GLY A 221 14.78 -10.43 -28.96
CA GLY A 221 13.81 -9.90 -29.91
C GLY A 221 12.43 -10.54 -29.80
N ILE A 222 12.15 -11.33 -28.76
CA ILE A 222 10.84 -11.90 -28.49
C ILE A 222 9.92 -10.78 -28.02
N LYS A 223 8.84 -10.56 -28.76
CA LYS A 223 7.83 -9.54 -28.48
C LYS A 223 6.58 -10.16 -27.89
N GLU A 224 6.09 -9.55 -26.82
CA GLU A 224 4.79 -9.88 -26.24
C GLU A 224 3.99 -8.60 -25.95
N ARG A 225 2.66 -8.71 -26.02
CA ARG A 225 1.75 -7.64 -25.64
C ARG A 225 0.83 -8.11 -24.53
N LYS A 226 0.60 -7.25 -23.54
CA LYS A 226 -0.24 -7.52 -22.38
C LYS A 226 -1.22 -6.37 -22.18
N VAL A 227 -2.50 -6.69 -22.04
CA VAL A 227 -3.50 -5.70 -21.64
C VAL A 227 -3.37 -5.51 -20.13
N VAL A 228 -3.21 -4.25 -19.71
CA VAL A 228 -3.18 -3.90 -18.29
C VAL A 228 -4.61 -3.91 -17.77
N GLY A 229 -4.93 -4.88 -16.91
CA GLY A 229 -6.24 -4.95 -16.25
C GLY A 229 -6.32 -4.05 -15.02
N ALA A 230 -7.54 -3.65 -14.66
CA ALA A 230 -7.79 -3.01 -13.38
C ALA A 230 -7.50 -4.00 -12.25
N VAL A 231 -6.49 -3.70 -11.42
CA VAL A 231 -6.18 -4.53 -10.25
C VAL A 231 -7.15 -4.15 -9.13
N GLU A 232 -8.14 -5.00 -8.89
CA GLU A 232 -9.19 -4.78 -7.89
C GLU A 232 -9.09 -5.74 -6.71
N PRO A 233 -9.49 -5.32 -5.50
CA PRO A 233 -9.56 -6.21 -4.34
C PRO A 233 -10.62 -7.30 -4.53
N ASP A 234 -10.32 -8.50 -4.04
CA ASP A 234 -11.32 -9.58 -3.90
C ASP A 234 -11.99 -9.46 -2.53
N TRP A 235 -13.25 -9.02 -2.51
CA TRP A 235 -13.99 -8.75 -1.29
C TRP A 235 -14.60 -10.02 -0.73
N ALA A 236 -14.36 -10.30 0.55
CA ALA A 236 -15.06 -11.36 1.28
C ALA A 236 -16.46 -10.88 1.71
N ASP A 237 -16.52 -9.74 2.37
CA ASP A 237 -17.72 -9.12 2.92
C ASP A 237 -17.48 -7.63 3.20
N PHE A 238 -18.56 -6.88 3.41
CA PHE A 238 -18.50 -5.46 3.74
C PHE A 238 -18.78 -5.21 5.22
N ILE A 239 -18.03 -4.29 5.81
CA ILE A 239 -18.17 -3.84 7.19
C ILE A 239 -18.88 -2.49 7.16
N LYS A 240 -19.83 -2.24 8.08
CA LYS A 240 -20.50 -0.93 8.20
C LYS A 240 -19.48 0.22 8.15
N PRO A 241 -19.71 1.28 7.36
CA PRO A 241 -20.96 1.63 6.65
C PRO A 241 -21.24 0.84 5.35
N GLY A 242 -20.33 -0.05 4.93
CA GLY A 242 -20.48 -0.88 3.75
C GLY A 242 -19.86 -0.24 2.52
N SER A 243 -20.59 -0.24 1.41
CA SER A 243 -20.20 0.47 0.19
C SER A 243 -21.27 1.46 -0.23
N GLY A 244 -20.86 2.58 -0.83
CA GLY A 244 -21.78 3.64 -1.22
C GLY A 244 -21.07 4.87 -1.78
N MET A 245 -21.84 5.94 -1.90
CA MET A 245 -21.35 7.25 -2.31
C MET A 245 -22.00 8.31 -1.41
N GLU A 246 -21.18 9.22 -0.87
CA GLU A 246 -21.65 10.32 -0.03
C GLU A 246 -21.03 11.64 -0.51
N GLN A 247 -21.82 12.71 -0.50
CA GLN A 247 -21.33 14.04 -0.82
C GLN A 247 -20.86 14.75 0.45
N VAL A 248 -19.57 15.07 0.53
CA VAL A 248 -18.91 15.59 1.74
C VAL A 248 -18.21 16.91 1.43
N ASP A 249 -18.33 17.89 2.33
CA ASP A 249 -17.59 19.16 2.25
C ASP A 249 -16.28 19.07 3.05
N LEU A 250 -15.15 19.00 2.34
CA LEU A 250 -13.82 18.96 2.93
C LEU A 250 -13.27 20.37 3.27
N GLY A 251 -14.07 21.44 3.12
CA GLY A 251 -13.74 22.80 3.54
C GLY A 251 -13.60 23.83 2.42
N SER A 252 -13.77 23.44 1.17
CA SER A 252 -13.70 24.34 0.02
C SER A 252 -14.74 24.02 -1.05
N GLY A 253 -15.75 23.21 -0.73
CA GLY A 253 -16.73 22.72 -1.67
C GLY A 253 -17.02 21.25 -1.46
N LYS A 254 -18.12 20.80 -2.06
CA LYS A 254 -18.58 19.41 -1.94
C LYS A 254 -17.85 18.51 -2.93
N VAL A 255 -17.41 17.36 -2.45
CA VAL A 255 -16.79 16.27 -3.20
C VAL A 255 -17.63 15.01 -3.02
N ASP A 256 -17.82 14.25 -4.09
CA ASP A 256 -18.45 12.93 -3.98
C ASP A 256 -17.39 11.90 -3.56
N ILE A 257 -17.61 11.24 -2.43
CA ILE A 257 -16.75 10.18 -1.90
C ILE A 257 -17.43 8.85 -2.18
N GLU A 258 -16.92 8.10 -3.15
CA GLU A 258 -17.26 6.68 -3.28
C GLU A 258 -16.44 5.88 -2.28
N TYR A 259 -17.09 5.07 -1.45
CA TYR A 259 -16.43 4.33 -0.39
C TYR A 259 -16.78 2.85 -0.42
N LYS A 260 -15.82 2.03 0.03
CA LYS A 260 -15.98 0.61 0.33
C LYS A 260 -15.22 0.29 1.61
N PHE A 261 -15.93 -0.12 2.65
CA PHE A 261 -15.36 -0.63 3.90
C PHE A 261 -15.61 -2.13 3.95
N GLY A 262 -14.57 -2.95 4.00
CA GLY A 262 -14.78 -4.39 3.97
C GLY A 262 -13.56 -5.22 4.31
N ARG A 263 -13.75 -6.53 4.21
CA ARG A 263 -12.71 -7.52 4.37
C ARG A 263 -12.29 -8.04 3.00
N ILE A 264 -11.00 -8.26 2.82
CA ILE A 264 -10.47 -8.88 1.60
C ILE A 264 -10.15 -10.37 1.82
N ASN A 265 -10.34 -11.14 0.75
CA ASN A 265 -9.77 -12.46 0.62
C ASN A 265 -8.28 -12.38 0.33
N GLU A 266 -7.58 -13.48 0.59
CA GLU A 266 -6.21 -13.64 0.12
C GLU A 266 -6.24 -13.98 -1.38
N LYS A 267 -5.53 -13.19 -2.18
CA LYS A 267 -5.38 -13.48 -3.61
C LYS A 267 -4.35 -14.58 -3.85
N SER A 268 -4.63 -15.38 -4.88
CA SER A 268 -3.68 -16.40 -5.35
C SER A 268 -2.38 -15.74 -5.79
N LEU A 269 -1.28 -16.26 -5.26
CA LEU A 269 0.06 -15.76 -5.56
C LEU A 269 0.38 -15.99 -7.03
N ARG A 270 0.75 -14.92 -7.73
CA ARG A 270 1.01 -14.96 -9.17
C ARG A 270 2.16 -15.93 -9.52
N LYS A 271 1.85 -16.96 -10.31
CA LYS A 271 2.84 -17.80 -10.99
C LYS A 271 3.25 -17.19 -12.33
N GLU A 272 2.26 -16.90 -13.17
CA GLU A 272 2.38 -16.24 -14.48
C GLU A 272 1.49 -15.00 -14.51
N PHE A 273 1.78 -14.04 -15.38
CA PHE A 273 0.97 -12.83 -15.48
C PHE A 273 -0.44 -13.13 -15.99
N ASP A 274 -1.41 -12.93 -15.12
CA ASP A 274 -2.81 -12.79 -15.45
C ASP A 274 -3.41 -11.64 -14.61
N ASN A 275 -4.49 -11.04 -15.10
CA ASN A 275 -5.12 -9.89 -14.44
C ASN A 275 -5.93 -10.27 -13.17
N SER A 276 -6.04 -11.56 -12.84
CA SER A 276 -6.77 -12.05 -11.66
C SER A 276 -5.85 -12.32 -10.46
N THR A 277 -4.57 -12.60 -10.69
CA THR A 277 -3.54 -12.84 -9.66
C THR A 277 -2.69 -11.60 -9.39
N THR A 278 -2.07 -11.53 -8.22
CA THR A 278 -1.22 -10.40 -7.82
C THR A 278 0.10 -10.87 -7.18
N ARG A 279 1.11 -9.99 -7.21
CA ARG A 279 2.37 -10.15 -6.47
C ARG A 279 2.49 -9.17 -5.31
N LYS A 280 1.89 -7.99 -5.41
CA LYS A 280 2.06 -6.88 -4.47
C LYS A 280 0.77 -6.48 -3.76
N TYR A 281 -0.31 -6.32 -4.51
CA TYR A 281 -1.52 -5.67 -4.00
C TYR A 281 -2.60 -6.68 -3.59
N TYR A 282 -3.41 -6.28 -2.59
CA TYR A 282 -4.54 -7.04 -2.05
C TYR A 282 -4.19 -8.48 -1.63
N MET A 283 -3.01 -8.65 -1.02
CA MET A 283 -2.48 -9.95 -0.56
C MET A 283 -2.93 -10.33 0.85
N LYS A 284 -3.89 -9.60 1.45
CA LYS A 284 -4.35 -9.78 2.83
C LYS A 284 -3.21 -9.84 3.84
N ASN A 285 -2.37 -8.80 3.82
CA ASN A 285 -1.18 -8.67 4.65
C ASN A 285 -0.96 -7.21 5.09
N MET A 286 0.04 -6.96 5.94
CA MET A 286 0.31 -5.61 6.46
C MET A 286 0.67 -4.59 5.37
N SER A 287 1.11 -5.02 4.18
CA SER A 287 1.41 -4.10 3.07
C SER A 287 0.19 -3.71 2.24
N SER A 288 -0.92 -4.44 2.36
CA SER A 288 -2.12 -4.32 1.51
C SER A 288 -3.42 -4.06 2.26
N SER A 289 -3.33 -3.75 3.56
CA SER A 289 -4.47 -3.50 4.44
C SER A 289 -4.54 -2.04 4.86
N GLY A 290 -5.68 -1.59 5.38
CA GLY A 290 -5.87 -0.22 5.87
C GLY A 290 -6.67 0.62 4.89
N VAL A 291 -6.37 1.91 4.81
CA VAL A 291 -7.10 2.85 3.93
C VAL A 291 -6.31 3.15 2.66
N GLU A 292 -7.03 3.13 1.55
CA GLU A 292 -6.61 3.52 0.22
C GLU A 292 -7.42 4.74 -0.24
N ILE A 293 -6.74 5.75 -0.76
CA ILE A 293 -7.32 6.99 -1.23
C ILE A 293 -6.99 7.16 -2.71
N ARG A 294 -8.06 7.37 -3.49
CA ARG A 294 -8.03 7.64 -4.92
C ARG A 294 -8.62 9.02 -5.20
N ILE A 295 -8.14 9.66 -6.26
CA ILE A 295 -8.75 10.86 -6.85
C ILE A 295 -9.11 10.52 -8.29
N ASN A 296 -10.39 10.67 -8.64
CA ASN A 296 -10.92 10.39 -9.98
C ASN A 296 -10.44 9.05 -10.56
N GLY A 297 -10.37 8.01 -9.71
CA GLY A 297 -9.95 6.65 -10.09
C GLY A 297 -8.45 6.36 -10.03
N ARG A 298 -7.58 7.37 -9.87
CA ARG A 298 -6.13 7.20 -9.66
C ARG A 298 -5.82 7.00 -8.17
N VAL A 299 -5.14 5.91 -7.81
CA VAL A 299 -4.64 5.68 -6.44
C VAL A 299 -3.51 6.66 -6.13
N LEU A 300 -3.61 7.36 -5.00
CA LEU A 300 -2.58 8.27 -4.51
C LEU A 300 -1.94 7.82 -3.21
N CYS A 301 -2.75 7.20 -2.33
CA CYS A 301 -2.27 6.67 -1.06
C CYS A 301 -2.88 5.30 -0.84
N TYR A 302 -2.14 4.39 -0.22
CA TYR A 302 -2.63 3.09 0.21
C TYR A 302 -1.88 2.67 1.46
N ASN A 303 -2.45 1.70 2.18
CA ASN A 303 -1.89 1.19 3.41
C ASN A 303 -1.72 2.26 4.51
N LEU A 304 -2.72 3.14 4.62
CA LEU A 304 -2.82 4.11 5.70
C LEU A 304 -3.46 3.48 6.94
N PHE A 305 -2.82 3.64 8.09
CA PHE A 305 -3.31 3.17 9.39
C PHE A 305 -2.99 4.18 10.48
N LYS A 306 -1.69 4.35 10.74
CA LYS A 306 -1.17 5.23 11.79
C LYS A 306 -1.58 6.68 11.55
N GLU A 307 -1.64 7.08 10.29
CA GLU A 307 -2.03 8.41 9.83
C GLU A 307 -3.49 8.74 10.21
N ILE A 308 -4.37 7.74 10.25
CA ILE A 308 -5.80 7.93 10.50
C ILE A 308 -6.14 7.67 11.96
N TRP A 309 -5.73 6.50 12.48
CA TRP A 309 -6.13 6.00 13.80
C TRP A 309 -5.03 6.08 14.87
N GLY A 310 -3.78 6.39 14.51
CA GLY A 310 -2.66 6.36 15.47
C GLY A 310 -2.24 4.95 15.91
N ILE A 311 -2.66 3.91 15.19
CA ILE A 311 -2.40 2.50 15.51
C ILE A 311 -1.29 1.97 14.61
N GLU A 312 -0.36 1.21 15.21
CA GLU A 312 0.69 0.51 14.47
C GLU A 312 0.12 -0.67 13.66
N LYS A 313 0.72 -0.93 12.50
CA LYS A 313 0.29 -2.04 11.63
C LYS A 313 0.50 -3.37 12.35
N HIS A 314 -0.51 -4.24 12.26
CA HIS A 314 -0.50 -5.53 12.92
C HIS A 314 -1.25 -6.58 12.11
N ASN A 315 -0.83 -7.85 12.19
CA ASN A 315 -1.39 -8.93 11.39
C ASN A 315 -2.89 -9.18 11.65
N SER A 316 -3.35 -8.88 12.86
CA SER A 316 -4.78 -8.91 13.21
C SER A 316 -5.67 -7.95 12.41
N TYR A 317 -5.09 -7.00 11.68
CA TYR A 317 -5.82 -6.06 10.81
C TYR A 317 -5.68 -6.40 9.33
N ASN A 318 -4.99 -7.48 8.98
CA ASN A 318 -4.68 -7.84 7.59
C ASN A 318 -5.91 -8.11 6.72
N TYR A 319 -7.08 -8.29 7.34
CA TYR A 319 -8.34 -8.43 6.62
C TYR A 319 -8.87 -7.10 6.09
N LEU A 320 -8.56 -5.97 6.75
CA LEU A 320 -9.29 -4.73 6.58
C LEU A 320 -8.81 -3.98 5.34
N LEU A 321 -9.74 -3.59 4.49
CA LEU A 321 -9.51 -2.62 3.42
C LEU A 321 -10.63 -1.59 3.40
N VAL A 322 -10.25 -0.32 3.36
CA VAL A 322 -11.14 0.80 3.08
C VAL A 322 -10.66 1.47 1.80
N VAL A 323 -11.48 1.50 0.76
CA VAL A 323 -11.19 2.20 -0.49
C VAL A 323 -12.05 3.45 -0.57
N LEU A 324 -11.43 4.61 -0.70
CA LEU A 324 -12.07 5.90 -0.88
C LEU A 324 -11.68 6.48 -2.24
N ASN A 325 -12.66 6.82 -3.06
CA ASN A 325 -12.44 7.49 -4.33
C ASN A 325 -13.14 8.85 -4.34
N LEU A 326 -12.33 9.91 -4.27
CA LEU A 326 -12.79 11.29 -4.30
C LEU A 326 -13.04 11.72 -5.75
N LYS A 327 -14.27 12.11 -6.06
CA LYS A 327 -14.68 12.55 -7.39
C LYS A 327 -14.97 14.05 -7.41
N SER A 328 -14.17 14.78 -8.19
CA SER A 328 -14.39 16.20 -8.47
C SER A 328 -13.59 16.63 -9.69
N GLN A 329 -14.18 17.49 -10.52
CA GLN A 329 -13.45 18.18 -11.59
C GLN A 329 -12.80 19.49 -11.10
N ASN A 330 -13.24 20.01 -9.95
CA ASN A 330 -12.63 21.17 -9.34
C ASN A 330 -11.50 20.75 -8.39
N LYS A 331 -10.27 21.10 -8.77
CA LYS A 331 -9.03 20.88 -7.99
C LYS A 331 -9.12 21.46 -6.59
N ASP A 332 -9.73 22.63 -6.43
CA ASP A 332 -9.73 23.34 -5.14
C ASP A 332 -10.52 22.58 -4.06
N TYR A 333 -11.41 21.66 -4.47
CA TYR A 333 -12.22 20.85 -3.57
C TYR A 333 -11.49 19.60 -3.08
N LEU A 334 -10.40 19.21 -3.76
CA LEU A 334 -9.65 17.97 -3.50
C LEU A 334 -8.40 18.23 -2.65
N PRO A 335 -8.01 17.30 -1.76
CA PRO A 335 -6.73 17.41 -1.05
C PRO A 335 -5.55 17.59 -2.01
N LYS A 336 -4.61 18.46 -1.64
CA LYS A 336 -3.43 18.78 -2.45
C LYS A 336 -2.51 17.57 -2.55
N THR A 337 -2.08 17.28 -3.78
CA THR A 337 -1.10 16.23 -4.05
C THR A 337 0.32 16.70 -3.73
N ARG A 338 1.23 15.75 -3.48
CA ARG A 338 2.68 16.03 -3.52
C ARG A 338 3.11 16.23 -4.97
N THR A 339 4.21 16.94 -5.22
CA THR A 339 4.71 17.22 -6.58
C THR A 339 4.89 15.97 -7.45
N SER A 340 5.28 14.84 -6.84
CA SER A 340 5.45 13.54 -7.49
C SER A 340 4.18 12.67 -7.56
N LYS A 341 3.02 13.19 -7.12
CA LYS A 341 1.69 12.54 -7.10
C LYS A 341 1.67 11.12 -6.55
N ASN A 342 2.59 10.82 -5.63
CA ASN A 342 2.69 9.54 -4.92
C ASN A 342 2.09 9.60 -3.52
N GLY A 343 1.39 10.69 -3.21
CA GLY A 343 0.78 10.92 -1.92
C GLY A 343 0.09 12.27 -1.83
N LEU A 344 -0.60 12.48 -0.72
CA LEU A 344 -1.23 13.74 -0.37
C LEU A 344 -0.31 14.56 0.56
N ARG A 345 -0.47 15.88 0.54
CA ARG A 345 0.35 16.79 1.35
C ARG A 345 -0.08 16.74 2.80
N GLU A 346 0.85 16.39 3.69
CA GLU A 346 0.64 16.46 5.14
C GLU A 346 0.37 17.90 5.58
N GLY A 347 -0.56 18.06 6.53
CA GLY A 347 -1.03 19.36 6.99
C GLY A 347 -2.04 20.05 6.07
N ASP A 348 -2.51 19.41 4.99
CA ASP A 348 -3.67 19.92 4.24
C ASP A 348 -4.95 19.77 5.08
N PRO A 349 -5.67 20.86 5.40
CA PRO A 349 -6.93 20.80 6.16
C PRO A 349 -7.99 19.88 5.53
N LYS A 350 -7.99 19.71 4.20
CA LYS A 350 -8.94 18.81 3.51
C LYS A 350 -8.64 17.35 3.80
N LEU A 351 -7.35 16.99 3.87
CA LEU A 351 -6.92 15.63 4.19
C LEU A 351 -7.29 15.28 5.64
N GLU A 352 -7.07 16.21 6.58
CA GLU A 352 -7.45 16.01 7.98
C GLU A 352 -8.96 15.84 8.18
N LYS A 353 -9.76 16.57 7.39
CA LYS A 353 -11.22 16.38 7.36
C LYS A 353 -11.63 15.04 6.77
N LEU A 354 -10.96 14.57 5.73
CA LEU A 354 -11.18 13.23 5.19
C LEU A 354 -10.85 12.15 6.22
N TYR A 355 -9.71 12.26 6.92
CA TYR A 355 -9.36 11.35 8.02
C TYR A 355 -10.38 11.38 9.15
N SER A 356 -10.91 12.56 9.47
CA SER A 356 -11.99 12.72 10.45
C SER A 356 -13.29 12.04 9.99
N TRP A 357 -13.63 12.13 8.70
CA TRP A 357 -14.78 11.43 8.12
C TRP A 357 -14.60 9.90 8.13
N VAL A 358 -13.38 9.40 7.90
CA VAL A 358 -13.08 7.97 8.06
C VAL A 358 -13.30 7.55 9.52
N LYS A 359 -12.79 8.33 10.48
CA LYS A 359 -12.96 8.06 11.91
C LYS A 359 -14.41 8.14 12.38
N SER A 360 -15.25 9.00 11.79
CA SER A 360 -16.67 9.02 12.15
C SER A 360 -17.40 7.76 11.70
N ASN A 361 -16.98 7.16 10.58
CA ASN A 361 -17.56 5.92 10.04
C ASN A 361 -16.94 4.65 10.65
N MET A 362 -15.66 4.70 11.02
CA MET A 362 -14.92 3.63 11.68
C MET A 362 -13.97 4.27 12.71
N PRO A 363 -14.43 4.50 13.96
CA PRO A 363 -13.63 5.13 15.01
C PRO A 363 -12.31 4.41 15.28
N GLU A 364 -12.37 3.08 15.29
CA GLU A 364 -11.19 2.22 15.42
C GLU A 364 -11.41 0.89 14.69
N PRO A 365 -10.42 0.38 13.94
CA PRO A 365 -10.49 -0.96 13.37
C PRO A 365 -10.41 -2.03 14.47
N LYS A 366 -11.25 -3.06 14.37
CA LYS A 366 -11.22 -4.18 15.34
C LYS A 366 -10.14 -5.19 14.98
N LYS A 367 -9.48 -5.77 15.98
CA LYS A 367 -8.59 -6.91 15.75
C LYS A 367 -9.40 -8.15 15.34
N ASP A 368 -8.97 -8.84 14.31
CA ASP A 368 -9.39 -10.21 14.04
C ASP A 368 -8.37 -11.16 14.68
N LEU A 369 -8.77 -11.76 15.80
CA LEU A 369 -7.90 -12.64 16.58
C LEU A 369 -7.60 -13.96 15.88
N SER A 370 -8.40 -14.35 14.87
CA SER A 370 -8.07 -15.52 14.03
C SER A 370 -6.75 -15.30 13.27
N LEU A 371 -6.44 -14.04 12.94
CA LEU A 371 -5.23 -13.61 12.27
C LEU A 371 -4.09 -13.22 13.23
N ALA A 372 -4.27 -13.38 14.54
CA ALA A 372 -3.20 -13.10 15.51
C ALA A 372 -2.08 -14.15 15.39
N ASP A 373 -0.83 -13.73 15.26
CA ASP A 373 0.31 -14.65 15.18
C ASP A 373 0.88 -15.03 16.55
N HIS A 374 0.48 -14.31 17.61
CA HIS A 374 1.06 -14.44 18.94
C HIS A 374 0.00 -14.65 20.03
N GLU A 375 0.30 -15.56 20.96
CA GLU A 375 -0.52 -15.85 22.15
C GLU A 375 -0.76 -14.60 23.00
N THR A 376 0.20 -13.67 23.02
CA THR A 376 0.10 -12.39 23.73
C THR A 376 -1.16 -11.62 23.37
N ASP A 377 -1.58 -11.60 22.10
CA ASP A 377 -2.81 -10.90 21.69
C ASP A 377 -4.07 -11.56 22.27
N LEU A 378 -4.08 -12.90 22.34
CA LEU A 378 -5.19 -13.68 22.89
C LEU A 378 -5.31 -13.47 24.40
N PHE A 379 -4.18 -13.43 25.11
CA PHE A 379 -4.15 -13.15 26.54
C PHE A 379 -4.48 -11.70 26.87
N GLU A 380 -4.10 -10.75 26.01
CA GLU A 380 -4.52 -9.36 26.15
C GLU A 380 -6.02 -9.16 25.97
N GLU A 381 -6.63 -9.84 25.00
CA GLU A 381 -8.09 -9.83 24.88
C GLU A 381 -8.77 -10.52 26.07
N LEU A 382 -8.25 -11.66 26.52
CA LEU A 382 -8.76 -12.36 27.69
C LEU A 382 -8.65 -11.50 28.96
N ARG A 383 -7.55 -10.75 29.11
CA ARG A 383 -7.37 -9.76 30.19
C ARG A 383 -8.49 -8.74 30.16
N LYS A 384 -8.70 -8.07 29.02
CA LYS A 384 -9.75 -7.05 28.84
C LYS A 384 -11.14 -7.60 29.15
N ASN A 385 -11.47 -8.78 28.63
CA ASN A 385 -12.76 -9.42 28.88
C ASN A 385 -12.96 -9.70 30.38
N LYS A 386 -11.96 -10.25 31.05
CA LYS A 386 -12.04 -10.48 32.50
C LYS A 386 -12.11 -9.18 33.29
N GLU A 387 -11.37 -8.13 32.90
CA GLU A 387 -11.44 -6.82 33.53
C GLU A 387 -12.83 -6.18 33.41
N LEU A 388 -13.46 -6.33 32.25
CA LEU A 388 -14.79 -5.76 31.99
C LEU A 388 -15.91 -6.54 32.69
N PHE A 389 -15.86 -7.88 32.65
CA PHE A 389 -16.99 -8.72 33.05
C PHE A 389 -16.88 -9.34 34.46
N ASN A 390 -15.71 -9.34 35.09
CA ASN A 390 -15.57 -9.84 36.46
C ASN A 390 -16.05 -8.75 37.46
N PRO A 391 -17.09 -8.98 38.28
CA PRO A 391 -17.67 -7.96 39.14
C PRO A 391 -16.83 -7.63 40.40
N ASP A 392 -15.76 -8.38 40.68
CA ASP A 392 -14.94 -8.17 41.87
C ASP A 392 -14.19 -6.83 41.82
N PRO A 393 -14.43 -5.90 42.77
CA PRO A 393 -13.75 -4.61 42.80
C PRO A 393 -12.26 -4.70 43.13
N ASN A 394 -11.81 -5.79 43.75
CA ASN A 394 -10.41 -5.99 44.15
C ASN A 394 -9.64 -6.91 43.19
N LYS A 395 -10.21 -7.17 42.01
CA LYS A 395 -9.55 -8.02 41.02
C LYS A 395 -8.25 -7.38 40.52
N LEU A 396 -7.22 -8.20 40.35
CA LEU A 396 -6.00 -7.86 39.64
C LEU A 396 -5.83 -8.87 38.51
N ILE A 397 -5.95 -8.40 37.27
CA ILE A 397 -5.81 -9.23 36.08
C ILE A 397 -4.70 -8.62 35.24
N THR A 398 -3.61 -9.35 35.01
CA THR A 398 -2.43 -8.80 34.34
C THR A 398 -1.64 -9.85 33.58
N THR A 399 -1.08 -9.44 32.45
CA THR A 399 -0.15 -10.18 31.59
C THR A 399 1.31 -9.93 31.98
N GLU A 400 1.57 -9.06 32.96
CA GLU A 400 2.91 -8.62 33.37
C GLU A 400 3.39 -9.24 34.69
N MET A 401 2.62 -10.17 35.28
CA MET A 401 3.03 -10.83 36.51
C MET A 401 4.25 -11.72 36.27
N GLN A 402 5.28 -11.52 37.07
CA GLN A 402 6.47 -12.37 37.12
C GLN A 402 6.51 -13.17 38.43
N VAL A 403 7.11 -14.36 38.37
CA VAL A 403 7.38 -15.25 39.51
C VAL A 403 8.88 -15.43 39.74
N PHE A 404 9.25 -16.07 40.84
CA PHE A 404 10.63 -16.19 41.34
C PHE A 404 11.26 -14.82 41.61
N LYS A 405 10.46 -13.84 42.02
CA LYS A 405 10.95 -12.51 42.37
C LYS A 405 11.83 -12.52 43.62
N SER A 406 11.55 -13.44 44.54
CA SER A 406 12.24 -13.57 45.82
C SER A 406 13.65 -14.21 45.72
N THR A 407 14.06 -14.72 44.56
CA THR A 407 15.44 -15.19 44.34
C THR A 407 16.45 -14.04 44.35
N GLY A 408 16.01 -12.82 44.08
CA GLY A 408 16.86 -11.62 43.98
C GLY A 408 17.50 -11.43 42.60
N GLU A 409 17.49 -12.44 41.73
CA GLU A 409 18.10 -12.41 40.40
C GLU A 409 17.06 -12.15 39.29
N ASN A 410 17.24 -11.08 38.52
CA ASN A 410 16.29 -10.73 37.45
C ASN A 410 16.21 -11.79 36.34
N LYS A 411 17.26 -12.59 36.15
CA LYS A 411 17.33 -13.62 35.10
C LYS A 411 16.47 -14.84 35.40
N ASP A 412 16.15 -15.08 36.66
CA ASP A 412 15.33 -16.21 37.10
C ASP A 412 13.84 -15.89 37.01
N ARG A 413 13.50 -14.62 36.79
CA ARG A 413 12.11 -14.18 36.72
C ARG A 413 11.45 -14.71 35.47
N VAL A 414 10.33 -15.40 35.66
CA VAL A 414 9.51 -15.89 34.56
C VAL A 414 8.18 -15.14 34.54
N ARG A 415 7.79 -14.65 33.37
CA ARG A 415 6.49 -14.00 33.18
C ARG A 415 5.40 -15.06 32.97
N ILE A 416 4.30 -14.91 33.70
CA ILE A 416 3.07 -15.68 33.52
C ILE A 416 2.27 -15.06 32.38
N ASP A 417 1.72 -15.87 31.48
CA ASP A 417 0.91 -15.38 30.35
C ASP A 417 -0.30 -14.55 30.80
N LEU A 418 -1.04 -15.03 31.81
CA LEU A 418 -2.07 -14.24 32.48
C LEU A 418 -2.18 -14.64 33.96
N TYR A 419 -2.21 -13.64 34.82
CA TYR A 419 -2.45 -13.76 36.25
C TYR A 419 -3.76 -13.08 36.60
N GLU A 420 -4.65 -13.81 37.30
CA GLU A 420 -5.92 -13.30 37.82
C GLU A 420 -5.99 -13.54 39.32
N LYS A 421 -6.05 -12.46 40.11
CA LYS A 421 -6.36 -12.50 41.54
C LYS A 421 -7.72 -11.87 41.77
N THR A 422 -8.56 -12.57 42.53
CA THR A 422 -9.89 -12.12 42.96
C THR A 422 -10.08 -12.43 44.45
N SER A 423 -11.21 -12.04 45.03
CA SER A 423 -11.66 -12.45 46.36
C SER A 423 -11.80 -13.96 46.50
N TYR A 424 -11.98 -14.70 45.39
CA TYR A 424 -12.10 -16.15 45.36
C TYR A 424 -10.75 -16.87 45.29
N GLY A 425 -9.67 -16.14 45.03
CA GLY A 425 -8.32 -16.70 44.94
C GLY A 425 -7.56 -16.30 43.68
N VAL A 426 -6.48 -17.02 43.43
CA VAL A 426 -5.52 -16.78 42.35
C VAL A 426 -5.65 -17.87 41.27
N THR A 427 -5.88 -17.45 40.03
CA THR A 427 -5.85 -18.28 38.83
C THR A 427 -4.72 -17.83 37.93
N ILE A 428 -3.93 -18.78 37.42
CA ILE A 428 -2.87 -18.53 36.45
C ILE A 428 -3.15 -19.27 35.14
N TYR A 429 -2.66 -18.71 34.05
CA TYR A 429 -2.84 -19.26 32.72
C TYR A 429 -1.49 -19.45 32.01
N GLU A 430 -1.44 -20.48 31.18
CA GLU A 430 -0.43 -20.72 30.14
C GLU A 430 -1.19 -21.07 28.87
N GLY A 431 -0.74 -20.60 27.71
CA GLY A 431 -1.50 -20.86 26.49
C GLY A 431 -0.70 -20.99 25.22
N LYS A 432 -1.33 -21.68 24.25
CA LYS A 432 -0.88 -21.78 22.87
C LYS A 432 -2.00 -21.37 21.93
N LYS A 433 -1.70 -20.80 20.77
CA LYS A 433 -2.76 -20.44 19.80
C LYS A 433 -3.55 -21.69 19.37
N GLU A 434 -2.87 -22.66 18.79
CA GLU A 434 -3.50 -23.84 18.16
C GLU A 434 -3.57 -25.05 19.10
N THR A 435 -2.43 -25.63 19.48
CA THR A 435 -2.39 -26.88 20.25
C THR A 435 -1.38 -26.81 21.38
N THR A 436 -1.75 -27.38 22.52
CA THR A 436 -0.82 -27.59 23.64
C THR A 436 -0.03 -28.88 23.48
N THR A 437 1.08 -28.94 24.21
CA THR A 437 2.04 -30.04 24.31
C THR A 437 2.34 -30.33 25.77
N SER A 438 3.04 -31.44 26.04
CA SER A 438 3.45 -31.79 27.40
C SER A 438 4.36 -30.73 28.04
N LYS A 439 5.14 -29.97 27.25
CA LYS A 439 6.01 -28.90 27.75
C LYS A 439 5.19 -27.79 28.42
N ASP A 440 4.03 -27.48 27.86
CA ASP A 440 3.19 -26.38 28.32
C ASP A 440 2.54 -26.71 29.68
N VAL A 441 2.30 -27.99 29.98
CA VAL A 441 1.88 -28.43 31.33
C VAL A 441 2.98 -28.14 32.36
N TYR A 442 4.25 -28.38 32.02
CA TYR A 442 5.37 -28.10 32.92
C TYR A 442 5.66 -26.60 33.03
N GLN A 443 5.42 -25.82 31.96
CA GLN A 443 5.48 -24.37 32.00
C GLN A 443 4.45 -23.81 33.00
N LEU A 444 3.20 -24.26 32.91
CA LEU A 444 2.15 -23.89 33.88
C LEU A 444 2.50 -24.32 35.31
N ARG A 445 3.11 -25.49 35.47
CA ARG A 445 3.62 -25.94 36.77
C ARG A 445 4.70 -25.03 37.32
N MET A 446 5.66 -24.63 36.49
CA MET A 446 6.71 -23.70 36.88
C MET A 446 6.14 -22.35 37.33
N TYR A 447 5.08 -21.85 36.68
CA TYR A 447 4.36 -20.65 37.12
C TYR A 447 3.75 -20.83 38.51
N TRP A 448 3.10 -21.97 38.76
CA TRP A 448 2.54 -22.30 40.07
C TRP A 448 3.62 -22.35 41.15
N ASP A 449 4.69 -23.11 40.89
CA ASP A 449 5.80 -23.30 41.83
C ASP A 449 6.50 -21.97 42.13
N GLY A 450 6.65 -21.10 41.13
CA GLY A 450 7.22 -19.77 41.31
C GLY A 450 6.34 -18.83 42.13
N LEU A 451 5.01 -18.92 42.03
CA LEU A 451 4.11 -18.19 42.93
C LEU A 451 4.22 -18.70 44.35
N VAL A 452 4.23 -20.03 44.55
CA VAL A 452 4.39 -20.67 45.85
C VAL A 452 5.71 -20.25 46.50
N PHE A 453 6.79 -20.23 45.71
CA PHE A 453 8.09 -19.76 46.14
C PHE A 453 8.08 -18.28 46.59
N ASP A 454 7.36 -17.42 45.86
CA ASP A 454 7.15 -16.01 46.22
C ASP A 454 6.09 -15.80 47.33
N GLY A 455 5.62 -16.87 47.98
CA GLY A 455 4.67 -16.80 49.11
C GLY A 455 3.20 -16.57 48.70
N ILE A 456 2.87 -16.72 47.42
CA ILE A 456 1.51 -16.62 46.90
C ILE A 456 0.95 -18.03 46.72
N ILE A 457 -0.22 -18.30 47.28
CA ILE A 457 -0.89 -19.60 47.15
C ILE A 457 -1.85 -19.56 45.96
N PRO A 458 -1.56 -20.27 44.85
CA PRO A 458 -2.47 -20.36 43.72
C PRO A 458 -3.65 -21.29 44.05
N ASN A 459 -4.79 -21.05 43.42
CA ASN A 459 -5.98 -21.90 43.56
C ASN A 459 -6.22 -22.74 42.31
N LYS A 460 -5.84 -22.23 41.14
CA LYS A 460 -6.14 -22.86 39.85
C LYS A 460 -5.13 -22.52 38.77
N GLY A 461 -4.73 -23.51 37.99
CA GLY A 461 -3.93 -23.33 36.78
C GLY A 461 -4.76 -23.72 35.56
N ILE A 462 -4.77 -22.90 34.52
CA ILE A 462 -5.55 -23.16 33.31
C ILE A 462 -4.60 -23.18 32.12
N LEU A 463 -4.52 -24.34 31.47
CA LEU A 463 -3.84 -24.49 30.20
C LEU A 463 -4.84 -24.22 29.07
N VAL A 464 -4.56 -23.26 28.19
CA VAL A 464 -5.49 -22.84 27.14
C VAL A 464 -4.92 -23.00 25.72
N ALA A 465 -5.70 -23.59 24.82
CA ALA A 465 -5.42 -23.59 23.37
C ALA A 465 -6.69 -23.86 22.56
N GLU A 466 -6.66 -23.70 21.24
CA GLU A 466 -7.79 -24.12 20.39
C GLU A 466 -8.09 -25.62 20.57
N ARG A 467 -7.04 -26.45 20.70
CA ARG A 467 -7.15 -27.89 20.97
C ARG A 467 -6.15 -28.36 22.03
N ASN A 468 -6.64 -29.14 23.00
CA ASN A 468 -5.81 -29.82 23.99
C ASN A 468 -5.81 -31.34 23.74
N PRO A 469 -4.67 -31.95 23.33
CA PRO A 469 -4.57 -33.40 23.12
C PRO A 469 -4.86 -34.22 24.38
N GLU A 470 -5.35 -35.46 24.22
CA GLU A 470 -5.61 -36.37 25.36
C GLU A 470 -4.34 -36.73 26.15
N SER A 471 -3.18 -36.74 25.51
CA SER A 471 -1.89 -36.89 26.17
C SER A 471 -1.62 -35.76 27.18
N VAL A 472 -1.93 -34.52 26.81
CA VAL A 472 -1.82 -33.33 27.68
C VAL A 472 -2.82 -33.41 28.83
N LYS A 473 -4.08 -33.74 28.55
CA LYS A 473 -5.10 -33.91 29.60
C LYS A 473 -4.75 -35.03 30.58
N SER A 474 -4.19 -36.12 30.09
CA SER A 474 -3.71 -37.23 30.92
C SER A 474 -2.53 -36.80 31.80
N LEU A 475 -1.61 -36.01 31.26
CA LEU A 475 -0.49 -35.46 32.04
C LEU A 475 -0.97 -34.49 33.13
N ILE A 476 -1.96 -33.64 32.84
CA ILE A 476 -2.61 -32.78 33.85
C ILE A 476 -3.16 -33.62 35.01
N LYS A 477 -3.83 -34.74 34.72
CA LYS A 477 -4.33 -35.65 35.77
C LYS A 477 -3.19 -36.17 36.66
N ILE A 478 -2.05 -36.52 36.08
CA ILE A 478 -0.87 -36.96 36.84
C ILE A 478 -0.33 -35.82 37.70
N VAL A 479 -0.15 -34.62 37.14
CA VAL A 479 0.33 -33.44 37.89
C VAL A 479 -0.60 -33.09 39.05
N ASN A 480 -1.91 -33.21 38.88
CA ASN A 480 -2.89 -32.96 39.96
C ASN A 480 -2.85 -34.00 41.10
N THR A 481 -2.15 -35.12 40.95
CA THR A 481 -1.86 -36.04 42.07
C THR A 481 -0.59 -35.68 42.85
N MET A 482 0.20 -34.75 42.34
CA MET A 482 1.42 -34.26 42.99
C MET A 482 1.10 -33.13 43.97
N ARG A 483 2.04 -32.84 44.86
CA ARG A 483 1.96 -31.75 45.83
C ARG A 483 3.00 -30.66 45.56
N ASP A 484 2.64 -29.42 45.86
CA ASP A 484 3.54 -28.28 45.88
C ASP A 484 4.32 -28.18 47.21
N ALA A 485 5.18 -27.17 47.35
CA ALA A 485 6.00 -26.98 48.55
C ALA A 485 5.19 -26.65 49.82
N ASN A 486 3.91 -26.29 49.68
CA ASN A 486 2.99 -26.05 50.79
C ASN A 486 2.13 -27.28 51.11
N ASP A 487 2.51 -28.46 50.59
CA ASP A 487 1.79 -29.73 50.75
C ASP A 487 0.36 -29.72 50.17
N LYS A 488 0.07 -28.82 49.22
CA LYS A 488 -1.22 -28.75 48.52
C LYS A 488 -1.12 -29.42 47.15
N ASN A 489 -2.20 -30.09 46.75
CA ASN A 489 -2.26 -30.66 45.39
C ASN A 489 -2.33 -29.53 44.35
N TYR A 490 -1.70 -29.75 43.19
CA TYR A 490 -1.95 -28.90 42.03
C TYR A 490 -3.41 -29.04 41.56
N ASN A 491 -3.95 -27.97 40.98
CA ASN A 491 -5.31 -27.92 40.46
C ASN A 491 -5.32 -27.34 39.05
N PHE A 492 -4.87 -28.14 38.08
CA PHE A 492 -4.81 -27.74 36.68
C PHE A 492 -6.01 -28.25 35.90
N GLU A 493 -6.51 -27.42 34.98
CA GLU A 493 -7.49 -27.80 33.97
C GLU A 493 -7.03 -27.38 32.58
N ALA A 494 -7.52 -28.08 31.56
CA ALA A 494 -7.37 -27.67 30.18
C ALA A 494 -8.66 -27.00 29.72
N LYS A 495 -8.55 -25.84 29.07
CA LYS A 495 -9.65 -25.11 28.45
C LYS A 495 -9.32 -24.73 27.03
N THR A 496 -10.36 -24.42 26.26
CA THR A 496 -10.24 -23.83 24.95
C THR A 496 -10.40 -22.32 24.99
N TRP A 497 -9.83 -21.62 23.99
CA TRP A 497 -10.07 -20.19 23.82
C TRP A 497 -11.57 -19.87 23.77
N ALA A 498 -12.35 -20.70 23.07
CA ALA A 498 -13.81 -20.57 22.97
C ALA A 498 -14.51 -20.70 24.34
N GLU A 499 -14.11 -21.65 25.18
CA GLU A 499 -14.63 -21.79 26.56
C GLU A 499 -14.30 -20.59 27.45
N LEU A 500 -13.27 -19.81 27.11
CA LEU A 500 -12.91 -18.56 27.77
C LEU A 500 -13.51 -17.31 27.10
N GLY A 501 -14.41 -17.49 26.12
CA GLY A 501 -15.07 -16.40 25.41
C GLY A 501 -14.23 -15.74 24.32
N ILE A 502 -13.09 -16.33 23.95
CA ILE A 502 -12.24 -15.89 22.84
C ILE A 502 -12.55 -16.76 21.63
N ASN A 503 -13.26 -16.22 20.66
CA ASN A 503 -13.60 -16.95 19.44
C ASN A 503 -12.52 -16.72 18.37
N LEU A 504 -11.78 -17.78 18.03
CA LEU A 504 -10.83 -17.80 16.92
C LEU A 504 -11.50 -18.10 15.58
N SER A 505 -12.77 -18.50 15.59
CA SER A 505 -13.59 -18.61 14.39
C SER A 505 -13.97 -17.21 13.90
N ARG A 506 -13.97 -16.99 12.59
CA ARG A 506 -14.40 -15.73 11.97
C ARG A 506 -15.72 -15.26 12.58
N PRO A 507 -15.88 -13.99 12.98
CA PRO A 507 -17.15 -13.49 13.45
C PRO A 507 -18.16 -13.63 12.31
N ASN A 508 -19.23 -14.41 12.53
CA ASN A 508 -20.36 -14.42 11.63
C ASN A 508 -20.90 -13.00 11.49
N THR A 509 -21.04 -12.59 10.24
CA THR A 509 -21.60 -11.33 9.77
C THR A 509 -23.04 -11.19 10.29
N ASN A 510 -23.29 -10.10 11.02
CA ASN A 510 -24.64 -9.54 11.23
C ASN A 510 -24.67 -8.12 10.69
#